data_AF-A0A971GAB9-F1
#
_entry.id   AF-A0A971GAB9-F1
#
_cell.length_a   1.000
_cell.length_b   1.000
_cell.length_c   1.000
_cell.angle_alpha   90.00
_cell.angle_beta   90.00
_cell.angle_gamma   90.00
#
_symmetry.space_group_name_H-M   'P 1'
#
loop_
_entity.id
_entity.type
_entity.pdbx_description
1 polymer ?
#
loop_
_entity_poly.entity_id
_entity_poly.type
_entity_poly.pdbx_seq_one_letter_code
_entity_poly.pdbx_strand_id
1 'polypeptide(L)'
;MKKCIVMHKADTVATALDALSVGDAVRILDADMRDVGELVAREAIPFGHKITLSDHAEGAGVVKYGQVIGRAVERIESGRHAHVHNVASLYTLG
;
A
#
# COMPACT_ATOMS: atom_id res chain seq x y z
N MET A 1 -11.63 11.44 8.10
CA MET A 1 -10.87 10.19 7.92
C MET A 1 -10.25 10.21 6.55
N LYS A 2 -8.96 9.92 6.44
CA LYS A 2 -8.24 9.86 5.17
C LYS A 2 -8.65 8.60 4.41
N LYS A 3 -8.48 8.59 3.09
CA LYS A 3 -8.91 7.47 2.26
C LYS A 3 -7.77 6.90 1.43
N CYS A 4 -7.77 5.58 1.31
CA CYS A 4 -6.96 4.83 0.36
C CYS A 4 -7.86 3.87 -0.43
N ILE A 5 -7.41 3.44 -1.61
CA ILE A 5 -8.18 2.55 -2.48
C ILE A 5 -7.41 1.29 -2.87
N VAL A 6 -8.07 0.14 -2.76
CA VAL A 6 -7.68 -1.12 -3.38
C VAL A 6 -8.48 -1.35 -4.66
N MET A 7 -7.83 -1.97 -5.64
CA MET A 7 -8.46 -2.25 -6.93
C MET A 7 -8.77 -3.73 -7.09
N HIS A 8 -8.25 -4.56 -6.20
CA HIS A 8 -8.49 -5.99 -6.18
C HIS A 8 -8.41 -6.53 -4.76
N LYS A 9 -9.19 -7.56 -4.45
CA LYS A 9 -9.23 -8.21 -3.11
C LYS A 9 -7.90 -8.82 -2.66
N ALA A 10 -7.00 -9.09 -3.60
CA ALA A 10 -5.67 -9.63 -3.34
C ALA A 10 -4.59 -8.54 -3.21
N ASP A 11 -4.96 -7.26 -3.33
CA ASP A 11 -4.02 -6.17 -3.12
C ASP A 11 -3.47 -6.23 -1.69
N THR A 12 -2.15 -6.14 -1.56
CA THR A 12 -1.47 -5.99 -0.25
C THR A 12 -1.10 -4.54 0.03
N VAL A 13 -1.38 -3.64 -0.92
CA VAL A 13 -1.13 -2.20 -0.81
C VAL A 13 -2.31 -1.42 -1.41
N ALA A 14 -2.66 -0.29 -0.79
CA ALA A 14 -3.68 0.63 -1.28
C ALA A 14 -3.05 1.93 -1.79
N THR A 15 -3.71 2.60 -2.73
CA THR A 15 -3.27 3.92 -3.22
C THR A 15 -3.90 5.02 -2.36
N ALA A 16 -3.11 5.97 -1.88
CA ALA A 16 -3.60 7.10 -1.10
C ALA A 16 -4.40 8.08 -1.96
N LEU A 17 -5.64 8.35 -1.57
CA LEU A 17 -6.53 9.36 -2.19
C LEU A 17 -6.43 10.73 -1.52
N ASP A 18 -5.72 10.78 -0.39
CA ASP A 18 -5.33 11.99 0.34
C ASP A 18 -3.84 11.89 0.67
N ALA A 19 -3.17 13.02 0.87
CA ALA A 19 -1.88 13.00 1.57
C ALA A 19 -2.09 12.58 3.04
N LEU A 20 -1.25 11.65 3.51
CA LEU A 20 -1.32 11.06 4.85
C LEU A 20 -0.16 11.56 5.72
N SER A 21 -0.45 11.73 7.00
CA SER A 21 0.51 11.98 8.06
C SER A 21 0.58 10.79 9.02
N VAL A 22 1.68 10.69 9.78
CA VAL A 22 1.81 9.70 10.85
C VAL A 22 0.65 9.83 11.84
N GLY A 23 -0.01 8.72 12.15
CA GLY A 23 -1.14 8.66 13.08
C GLY A 23 -2.51 8.89 12.43
N ASP A 24 -2.58 9.24 11.14
CA ASP A 24 -3.86 9.38 10.46
C ASP A 24 -4.62 8.04 10.44
N ALA A 25 -5.90 8.09 10.82
CA ALA A 25 -6.85 7.00 10.58
C ALA A 25 -7.26 6.98 9.10
N VAL A 26 -7.04 5.84 8.45
CA VAL A 26 -7.22 5.63 7.01
C VAL A 26 -8.31 4.59 6.79
N ARG A 27 -9.34 4.96 6.02
CA ARG A 27 -10.32 4.00 5.48
C ARG A 27 -9.81 3.43 4.17
N ILE A 28 -9.97 2.12 3.99
CA ILE A 28 -9.64 1.41 2.77
C ILE A 28 -10.93 1.18 2.00
N LEU A 29 -10.98 1.69 0.78
CA LEU A 29 -12.11 1.57 -0.12
C LEU A 29 -11.81 0.57 -1.24
N ASP A 30 -12.82 -0.14 -1.71
CA ASP A 30 -12.75 -0.90 -2.96
C ASP A 30 -13.02 -0.02 -4.19
N ALA A 31 -12.96 -0.63 -5.39
CA ALA A 31 -13.21 0.05 -6.66
C ALA A 31 -14.64 0.61 -6.81
N ASP A 32 -15.59 0.10 -6.02
CA ASP A 32 -16.99 0.57 -5.98
C ASP A 32 -17.21 1.59 -4.83
N MET A 33 -16.13 2.10 -4.23
CA MET A 33 -16.13 3.06 -3.12
C MET A 33 -16.77 2.53 -1.83
N ARG A 34 -16.85 1.20 -1.65
CA ARG A 34 -17.32 0.58 -0.41
C ARG A 34 -16.17 0.48 0.59
N ASP A 35 -16.48 0.64 1.87
CA ASP A 35 -15.51 0.41 2.93
C ASP A 35 -15.22 -1.09 3.09
N VAL A 36 -13.94 -1.44 3.05
CA VAL A 36 -13.43 -2.81 3.19
C VAL A 36 -12.41 -2.95 4.33
N GLY A 37 -12.17 -1.90 5.10
CA GLY A 37 -11.28 -1.94 6.25
C GLY A 37 -10.70 -0.59 6.63
N GLU A 38 -9.90 -0.61 7.70
CA GLU A 38 -9.22 0.58 8.19
C GLU A 38 -7.84 0.24 8.78
N LEU A 39 -6.96 1.22 8.80
CA LEU A 39 -5.65 1.13 9.44
C LEU A 39 -5.13 2.52 9.83
N VAL A 40 -3.97 2.56 10.50
CA VAL A 40 -3.28 3.80 10.86
C VAL A 40 -2.03 3.97 10.01
N ALA A 41 -1.87 5.16 9.42
CA ALA A 41 -0.64 5.50 8.71
C ALA A 41 0.53 5.63 9.69
N ARG A 42 1.65 4.95 9.41
CA ARG A 42 2.87 4.98 10.24
C ARG A 42 3.92 5.95 9.71
N GLU A 43 3.71 6.49 8.53
CA GLU A 43 4.62 7.40 7.82
C GLU A 43 3.84 8.49 7.10
N ALA A 44 4.53 9.56 6.71
CA ALA A 44 3.98 10.51 5.76
C ALA A 44 3.93 9.84 4.37
N ILE A 45 2.75 9.85 3.73
CA ILE A 45 2.54 9.21 2.43
C ILE A 45 1.90 10.23 1.48
N PRO A 46 2.55 10.59 0.37
CA PRO A 46 1.97 11.52 -0.60
C PRO A 46 0.69 10.98 -1.25
N PHE A 47 -0.14 11.90 -1.75
CA PHE A 47 -1.25 11.53 -2.62
C PHE A 47 -0.77 10.68 -3.81
N GLY A 48 -1.52 9.63 -4.15
CA GLY A 48 -1.19 8.71 -5.26
C GLY A 48 -0.12 7.67 -4.94
N HIS A 49 0.56 7.77 -3.79
CA HIS A 49 1.53 6.77 -3.34
C HIS A 49 0.84 5.59 -2.64
N LYS A 50 1.62 4.54 -2.35
CA LYS A 50 1.08 3.27 -1.83
C LYS A 50 1.32 3.14 -0.34
N ILE A 51 0.28 2.72 0.38
CA ILE A 51 0.34 2.30 1.79
C ILE A 51 0.21 0.78 1.88
N THR A 52 1.00 0.14 2.73
CA THR A 52 0.88 -1.30 3.02
C THR A 52 -0.36 -1.61 3.85
N LEU A 53 -1.08 -2.68 3.48
CA LEU A 53 -2.30 -3.13 4.17
C LEU A 53 -2.02 -4.18 5.24
N SER A 54 -0.94 -4.94 5.07
CA SER A 54 -0.45 -5.95 6.00
C SER A 54 1.07 -5.83 6.11
N ASP A 55 1.66 -6.56 7.04
CA ASP A 55 3.11 -6.72 7.09
C ASP A 55 3.61 -7.50 5.87
N HIS A 56 4.74 -7.07 5.31
CA HIS A 56 5.52 -7.77 4.31
C HIS A 56 6.84 -8.20 4.93
N ALA A 57 7.17 -9.48 4.87
CA ALA A 57 8.52 -9.94 5.14
C ALA A 57 9.47 -9.50 4.00
N GLU A 58 10.77 -9.44 4.27
CA GLU A 58 11.77 -9.26 3.21
C GLU A 58 11.59 -10.34 2.13
N GLY A 59 11.66 -9.94 0.87
CA GLY A 59 11.43 -10.80 -0.29
C GLY A 59 9.96 -11.08 -0.61
N ALA A 60 9.01 -10.73 0.27
CA ALA A 60 7.59 -10.97 0.03
C ALA A 60 7.07 -10.16 -1.17
N GLY A 61 6.15 -10.75 -1.94
CA GLY A 61 5.51 -10.09 -3.07
C GLY A 61 4.62 -8.93 -2.64
N VAL A 62 4.78 -7.79 -3.29
CA VAL A 62 3.90 -6.62 -3.15
C VAL A 62 2.87 -6.69 -4.27
N VAL A 63 1.58 -6.82 -3.92
CA VAL A 63 0.50 -7.05 -4.88
C VAL A 63 -0.34 -5.79 -5.07
N LYS A 64 -0.52 -5.37 -6.32
CA LYS A 64 -1.44 -4.31 -6.73
C LYS A 64 -2.16 -4.69 -8.02
N TYR A 65 -3.45 -4.35 -8.12
CA TYR A 65 -4.33 -4.79 -9.21
C TYR A 65 -4.41 -6.32 -9.31
N GLY A 66 -4.25 -7.01 -8.18
CA GLY A 66 -4.19 -8.48 -8.13
C GLY A 66 -2.94 -9.10 -8.76
N GLN A 67 -1.92 -8.31 -9.11
CA GLN A 67 -0.65 -8.79 -9.68
C GLN A 67 0.52 -8.42 -8.77
N VAL A 68 1.55 -9.28 -8.71
CA VAL A 68 2.78 -8.97 -8.00
C VAL A 68 3.54 -7.90 -8.80
N ILE A 69 3.65 -6.69 -8.26
CA ILE A 69 4.31 -5.56 -8.91
C ILE A 69 5.78 -5.39 -8.49
N GLY A 70 6.16 -6.04 -7.40
CA GLY A 70 7.46 -5.88 -6.78
C GLY A 70 7.66 -6.87 -5.65
N ARG A 71 8.83 -6.81 -5.03
CA ARG A 71 9.14 -7.50 -3.78
C ARG A 71 9.66 -6.52 -2.74
N ALA A 72 9.31 -6.75 -1.49
CA ALA A 72 9.88 -5.99 -0.38
C ALA A 72 11.40 -6.29 -0.30
N VAL A 73 12.24 -5.26 -0.16
CA VAL A 73 13.71 -5.43 0.01
C VAL A 73 14.13 -5.47 1.48
N GLU A 74 13.18 -5.23 2.37
CA GLU A 74 13.29 -5.35 3.82
C GLU A 74 11.90 -5.67 4.39
N ARG A 75 11.78 -5.92 5.69
CA ARG A 75 10.47 -6.03 6.34
C ARG A 75 9.74 -4.68 6.27
N ILE A 76 8.50 -4.67 5.80
CA ILE A 76 7.63 -3.48 5.75
C ILE A 76 6.40 -3.75 6.63
N GLU A 77 6.15 -2.90 7.62
CA GLU A 77 4.97 -3.03 8.47
C GLU A 77 3.71 -2.52 7.78
N SER A 78 2.52 -2.97 8.20
CA SER A 78 1.25 -2.36 7.78
C SER A 78 1.21 -0.86 8.11
N GLY A 79 0.68 -0.06 7.18
CA GLY A 79 0.55 1.40 7.31
C GLY A 79 1.78 2.20 6.86
N ARG A 80 2.81 1.56 6.29
CA ARG A 80 4.06 2.19 5.82
C ARG A 80 3.99 2.56 4.33
N HIS A 81 4.90 3.41 3.89
CA HIS A 81 5.00 3.85 2.50
C HIS A 81 5.68 2.79 1.61
N ALA A 82 4.91 2.09 0.77
CA ALA A 82 5.46 1.12 -0.18
C ALA A 82 5.98 1.82 -1.46
N HIS A 83 7.30 2.01 -1.57
CA HIS A 83 7.93 2.75 -2.67
C HIS A 83 9.33 2.24 -3.02
N VAL A 84 10.04 2.92 -3.92
CA VAL A 84 11.30 2.43 -4.53
C VAL A 84 12.43 2.16 -3.52
N HIS A 85 12.38 2.73 -2.33
CA HIS A 85 13.39 2.51 -1.30
C HIS A 85 13.21 1.16 -0.58
N ASN A 86 11.98 0.67 -0.46
CA ASN A 86 11.65 -0.59 0.25
C ASN A 86 10.96 -1.64 -0.65
N VAL A 87 10.65 -1.31 -1.91
CA VAL A 87 10.08 -2.23 -2.91
C VAL A 87 10.92 -2.20 -4.19
N ALA A 88 11.51 -3.34 -4.53
CA ALA A 88 12.14 -3.57 -5.82
C ALA A 88 11.10 -3.99 -6.87
N SER A 89 11.05 -3.30 -8.00
CA SER A 89 10.20 -3.68 -9.13
C SER A 89 10.62 -5.04 -9.69
N LEU A 90 9.66 -5.89 -10.04
CA LEU A 90 9.91 -7.13 -10.78
C LEU A 90 9.89 -6.94 -12.30
N TYR A 91 9.43 -5.79 -12.78
CA TYR A 91 9.50 -5.41 -14.18
C TYR A 91 10.76 -4.57 -14.38
N THR A 92 11.90 -5.23 -14.56
CA THR A 92 13.03 -4.60 -15.26
C THR A 92 12.73 -4.68 -16.75
N LEU A 93 12.69 -3.52 -17.41
CA LEU A 93 12.87 -3.49 -18.87
C LEU A 93 14.22 -4.17 -19.14
N GLY A 94 14.17 -5.32 -19.81
CA GLY A 94 15.36 -5.95 -20.38
C GLY A 94 15.94 -5.08 -21.49
#